data_AF-A0A2V7HVM9-F1
#
_entry.id   AF-A0A2V7HVM9-F1
#
_cell.length_a   1.000
_cell.length_b   1.000
_cell.length_c   1.000
_cell.angle_alpha   90.00
_cell.angle_beta   90.00
_cell.angle_gamma   90.00
#
_symmetry.space_group_name_H-M   'P 1'
#
loop_
_entity.id
_entity.type
_entity.pdbx_description
1 polymer ?
#
loop_
_entity_poly.entity_id
_entity_poly.type
_entity_poly.pdbx_seq_one_letter_code
_entity_poly.pdbx_strand_id
1 'polypeptide(L)' 'MPVLDGESFYRELAQRHPALRERIVFLTGDVLAREKRAFLEETGASLLTKPCDLNELRRVIARVLASSPRA' A
#
# COMPACT_ATOMS: atom_id res chain seq x y z
N MET A 1 4.05 13.21 -0.26
CA MET A 1 3.86 13.58 -1.68
C MET A 1 3.10 14.90 -1.69
N PRO A 2 3.60 15.97 -2.34
CA PRO A 2 2.99 17.29 -2.24
C PRO A 2 1.88 17.59 -3.27
N VAL A 3 1.77 16.80 -4.36
CA VAL A 3 0.80 17.06 -5.46
C VAL A 3 -0.30 16.00 -5.56
N LEU A 4 0.01 14.75 -5.22
CA LEU A 4 -0.91 13.62 -5.26
C LEU A 4 -0.70 12.81 -3.98
N ASP A 5 -1.75 12.55 -3.21
CA ASP A 5 -1.64 11.66 -2.05
C ASP A 5 -1.68 10.17 -2.44
N GLY A 6 -1.33 9.31 -1.48
CA GLY A 6 -1.26 7.87 -1.73
C GLY A 6 -2.63 7.25 -2.05
N GLU A 7 -3.72 7.80 -1.52
CA GLU A 7 -5.08 7.30 -1.76
C GLU A 7 -5.51 7.58 -3.20
N SER A 8 -5.37 8.83 -3.64
CA SER A 8 -5.68 9.27 -4.99
C SER A 8 -4.80 8.53 -6.02
N PHE A 9 -3.52 8.33 -5.71
CA PHE A 9 -2.64 7.51 -6.53
C PHE A 9 -3.12 6.06 -6.65
N TYR A 10 -3.52 5.43 -5.54
CA TYR A 10 -4.01 4.06 -5.56
C TYR A 10 -5.30 3.92 -6.37
N ARG A 11 -6.25 4.85 -6.22
CA ARG A 11 -7.50 4.86 -7.00
C ARG A 11 -7.21 4.95 -8.50
N GLU A 12 -6.34 5.85 -8.92
CA GLU A 12 -5.92 5.99 -10.34
C GLU A 12 -5.20 4.74 -10.85
N LEU A 13 -4.29 4.18 -10.05
CA LEU A 13 -3.57 2.95 -10.40
C LEU A 13 -4.54 1.77 -10.54
N ALA A 14 -5.48 1.61 -9.62
CA ALA A 14 -6.46 0.52 -9.65
C ALA A 14 -7.37 0.59 -10.88
N GLN A 15 -7.67 1.80 -11.36
CA GLN A 15 -8.46 2.00 -12.59
C GLN A 15 -7.64 1.74 -13.86
N ARG A 16 -6.41 2.26 -13.95
CA ARG A 16 -5.58 2.18 -15.17
C ARG A 16 -4.80 0.87 -15.29
N HIS A 17 -4.39 0.31 -14.17
CA HIS A 17 -3.57 -0.90 -14.07
C HIS A 17 -4.06 -1.81 -12.94
N PRO A 18 -5.24 -2.45 -13.06
CA PRO A 18 -5.83 -3.26 -12.00
C PRO A 18 -4.90 -4.35 -11.44
N ALA A 19 -4.05 -4.95 -12.28
CA ALA A 19 -3.08 -5.97 -11.87
C ALA A 19 -2.00 -5.45 -10.91
N LEU A 20 -1.71 -4.14 -10.93
CA LEU A 20 -0.72 -3.53 -10.05
C LEU A 20 -1.30 -3.19 -8.68
N ARG A 21 -2.63 -3.15 -8.50
CA ARG A 21 -3.25 -2.81 -7.21
C ARG A 21 -2.81 -3.76 -6.09
N GLU A 22 -2.67 -5.05 -6.42
CA GLU A 22 -2.27 -6.11 -5.49
C GLU A 22 -0.79 -6.04 -5.11
N ARG A 23 -0.03 -5.17 -5.79
CA ARG A 23 1.40 -4.98 -5.60
C ARG A 23 1.75 -3.73 -4.80
N ILE A 24 0.75 -3.01 -4.30
CA ILE A 24 0.94 -1.78 -3.53
C ILE A 24 1.11 -2.08 -2.04
N VAL A 25 2.11 -1.40 -1.47
CA VAL A 25 2.36 -1.34 -0.03
C VAL A 25 2.27 0.13 0.40
N PHE A 26 1.36 0.43 1.32
CA PHE A 26 1.28 1.76 1.93
C PHE A 26 2.27 1.88 3.07
N LEU A 27 2.91 3.05 3.18
CA LEU A 27 3.85 3.36 4.25
C LEU A 27 3.37 4.60 5.02
N THR A 28 2.81 4.40 6.21
CA THR A 28 2.24 5.47 7.06
C THR A 28 3.16 5.80 8.22
N GLY A 29 3.29 7.07 8.63
CA GLY A 29 4.20 7.47 9.72
C GLY A 29 3.55 8.10 10.95
N ASP A 30 2.22 8.19 10.98
CA ASP A 30 1.49 8.76 12.11
C ASP A 30 0.30 7.85 12.46
N VAL A 31 -0.19 7.95 13.71
CA VAL A 31 -1.38 7.23 14.16
C VAL A 31 -2.49 7.53 13.15
N LEU A 32 -2.92 6.48 12.43
CA LEU A 32 -3.87 6.60 11.35
C LEU A 32 -5.11 7.38 11.83
N ALA A 33 -5.28 8.60 11.30
CA ALA A 33 -6.57 9.28 11.33
C ALA A 33 -7.63 8.27 10.85
N ARG A 34 -8.79 8.27 11.50
CA ARG A 34 -9.82 7.23 11.31
C ARG A 34 -10.19 7.05 9.84
N GLU A 35 -10.18 8.14 9.09
CA GLU A 35 -10.43 8.20 7.65
C GLU A 35 -9.40 7.38 6.84
N LYS A 36 -8.12 7.44 7.22
CA LYS A 36 -7.05 6.67 6.55
C LYS A 36 -7.16 5.17 6.85
N ARG A 37 -7.65 4.79 8.03
CA ARG A 37 -7.91 3.37 8.37
C ARG A 37 -8.99 2.77 7.49
N ALA A 38 -10.13 3.46 7.36
CA ALA A 38 -11.24 2.99 6.54
C ALA A 38 -10.83 2.78 5.08
N PHE A 39 -10.09 3.74 4.50
CA PHE A 39 -9.56 3.61 3.15
C PHE A 39 -8.62 2.39 3.01
N LEU A 40 -7.66 2.23 3.93
CA LEU A 40 -6.71 1.12 3.87
C LEU A 40 -7.40 -0.25 4.02
N GLU A 41 -8.40 -0.35 4.90
CA GLU A 41 -9.23 -1.55 5.04
C GLU A 41 -10.01 -1.86 3.76
N GLU A 42 -10.59 -0.85 3.11
CA GLU A 42 -11.29 -1.01 1.83
C GLU A 42 -10.35 -1.47 0.70
N THR A 43 -9.10 -1.00 0.69
CA THR A 43 -8.15 -1.34 -0.38
C THR A 43 -7.67 -2.79 -0.32
N GLY A 44 -7.61 -3.40 0.87
CA GLY A 44 -6.96 -4.68 1.11
C GLY A 44 -5.45 -4.68 0.87
N ALA A 45 -4.84 -3.52 0.64
CA ALA A 45 -3.41 -3.40 0.35
C ALA A 45 -2.55 -3.63 1.60
N SER A 46 -1.31 -4.07 1.39
CA SER A 46 -0.38 -4.24 2.51
C SER A 46 0.00 -2.89 3.12
N LEU A 47 0.12 -2.84 4.45
CA LEU A 47 0.48 -1.63 5.20
C LEU A 47 1.80 -1.86 5.95
N LEU A 48 2.62 -0.81 6.00
CA LEU A 48 3.83 -0.72 6.80
C LEU A 48 3.82 0.60 7.58
N THR A 49 4.20 0.55 8.86
CA THR A 49 4.22 1.74 9.73
C THR A 49 5.64 2.27 9.88
N LYS A 50 5.84 3.58 9.80
CA LYS A 50 7.11 4.24 10.09
C LYS A 50 7.22 4.53 11.59
N PRO A 51 8.42 4.47 12.16
CA PRO A 51 9.63 3.90 11.54
C PRO A 51 9.49 2.38 11.38
N CYS A 52 9.89 1.86 10.22
CA CYS A 52 9.97 0.42 9.96
C CYS A 52 11.44 0.03 9.78
N ASP A 53 11.78 -1.19 10.16
CA ASP A 53 13.11 -1.74 9.89
C ASP A 53 13.19 -2.41 8.50
N LEU A 54 14.42 -2.65 8.03
CA LEU A 54 14.66 -3.27 6.72
C LEU A 54 14.18 -4.72 6.63
N ASN A 55 14.13 -5.46 7.73
CA ASN A 55 13.65 -6.83 7.75
C ASN A 55 12.12 -6.88 7.61
N GLU A 56 11.42 -5.94 8.22
CA GLU A 56 9.98 -5.76 8.08
C GLU A 56 9.62 -5.39 6.63
N LEU A 57 10.33 -4.41 6.07
CA LEU A 57 10.17 -4.02 4.66
C LEU A 57 10.40 -5.21 3.71
N ARG A 58 11.49 -5.97 3.89
CA ARG A 58 11.78 -7.16 3.08
C ARG A 58 10.69 -8.22 3.19
N ARG A 59 10.16 -8.47 4.39
CA ARG A 59 9.08 -9.44 4.61
C ARG A 59 7.80 -9.04 3.88
N VAL A 60 7.42 -7.77 3.94
CA VAL A 60 6.23 -7.27 3.25
C VAL A 60 6.38 -7.36 1.73
N ILE A 61 7.53 -6.96 1.19
CA ILE A 61 7.82 -7.08 -0.25
C ILE A 61 7.76 -8.54 -0.70
N ALA A 62 8.40 -9.45 0.04
CA ALA A 62 8.38 -10.88 -0.29
C ALA A 62 6.96 -11.46 -0.31
N ARG A 63 6.11 -11.06 0.64
CA ARG A 63 4.70 -11.48 0.70
C ARG A 63 3.93 -11.01 -0.52
N VAL A 64 4.04 -9.73 -0.87
CA VAL A 64 3.36 -9.13 -2.02
C VAL A 64 3.79 -9.78 -3.34
N LEU A 65 5.07 -10.10 -3.49
CA LEU A 65 5.59 -10.79 -4.67
C LEU A 65 5.14 -12.26 -4.75
N ALA A 66 4.86 -12.90 -3.62
CA ALA A 66 4.36 -14.28 -3.57
C ALA A 66 2.85 -14.39 -3.86
N SER A 67 2.07 -13.36 -3.52
CA SER A 67 0.61 -13.36 -3.68
C SER A 67 0.14 -12.90 -5.07
N SER A 68 0.94 -12.14 -5.80
CA SER A 68 0.56 -11.65 -7.13
C SER A 68 1.05 -12.60 -8.23
N PRO A 69 0.19 -13.04 -9.17
CA PRO A 69 0.63 -13.82 -10.33
C PRO A 69 1.74 -13.05 -11.07
N ARG A 70 2.78 -13.74 -11.54
CA ARG A 70 3.73 -13.12 -12.48
C ARG A 70 2.92 -12.68 -13.71
N ALA A 71 2.91 -11.38 -13.98
CA ALA A 71 2.34 -10.80 -15.19
C ALA A 71 3.08 -11.33 -16.42
#